data_AF-A0A1Z3NCN0-F1
#
_entry.id   AF-A0A1Z3NCN0-F1
#
_cell.length_a   1.000
_cell.length_b   1.000
_cell.length_c   1.000
_cell.angle_alpha   90.00
_cell.angle_beta   90.00
_cell.angle_gamma   90.00
#
_symmetry.space_group_name_H-M   'P 1'
#
loop_
_entity.id
_entity.type
_entity.pdbx_description
1 polymer ?
#
loop_
_entity_poly.entity_id
_entity_poly.type
_entity_poly.pdbx_seq_one_letter_code
_entity_poly.pdbx_strand_id
1 'polypeptide(L)'
;MKTLKPLLPLLVVLTASQAQAVSWRIFGACKNTPVHEGTYQADLTKSVGALSLEIFDANKIPYVGSAEGINSIINSPIGLDSIEVVSDTELRAYGWCYTINGKQPTEMPDKIHFKSQDDKLTWFYAYSTNKNNEWTDYCSPAYWIAADQFCK
;
A
#
# COMPACT_ATOMS: atom_id res chain seq x y z
N MET A 1 44.61 -44.23 -34.13
CA MET A 1 43.19 -44.08 -33.74
C MET A 1 43.09 -43.00 -32.68
N LYS A 2 42.50 -41.84 -33.01
CA LYS A 2 42.26 -40.72 -32.08
C LYS A 2 40.77 -40.73 -31.75
N THR A 3 40.42 -41.02 -30.50
CA THR A 3 39.04 -40.95 -30.00
C THR A 3 38.76 -39.54 -29.48
N LEU A 4 38.00 -38.76 -30.25
CA LEU A 4 37.44 -37.49 -29.82
C LEU A 4 36.33 -37.78 -28.79
N LYS A 5 36.49 -37.32 -27.55
CA LYS A 5 35.44 -37.35 -26.52
C LYS A 5 34.51 -36.17 -26.76
N PRO A 6 33.18 -36.36 -26.90
CA PRO A 6 32.26 -35.24 -27.02
C PRO A 6 32.09 -34.60 -25.65
N LEU A 7 32.46 -33.33 -25.53
CA LEU A 7 32.09 -32.50 -24.39
C LEU A 7 30.61 -32.16 -24.54
N LEU A 8 29.75 -32.82 -23.76
CA LEU A 8 28.32 -32.50 -23.69
C LEU A 8 28.18 -31.20 -22.87
N PRO A 9 27.60 -30.11 -23.41
CA PRO A 9 27.39 -28.90 -22.64
C PRO A 9 26.23 -29.16 -21.66
N LEU A 10 26.53 -29.11 -20.36
CA LEU A 10 25.53 -29.17 -19.30
C LEU A 10 24.72 -27.86 -19.34
N LEU A 11 23.58 -27.89 -20.03
CA LEU A 11 22.63 -26.77 -20.08
C LEU A 11 21.92 -26.70 -18.73
N VAL A 12 22.48 -25.92 -17.78
CA VAL A 12 21.81 -25.62 -16.51
C VAL A 12 20.65 -24.67 -16.83
N VAL A 13 19.46 -25.23 -16.98
CA VAL A 13 18.22 -24.47 -17.05
C VAL A 13 17.98 -23.90 -15.65
N LEU A 14 18.38 -22.65 -15.43
CA LEU A 14 17.92 -21.86 -14.29
C LEU A 14 16.41 -21.67 -14.47
N THR A 15 15.61 -22.57 -13.91
CA THR A 15 14.19 -22.31 -13.70
C THR A 15 14.11 -21.20 -12.66
N ALA A 16 14.01 -19.96 -13.14
CA ALA A 16 13.65 -18.82 -12.30
C ALA A 16 12.29 -19.18 -11.68
N SER A 17 12.35 -19.68 -10.45
CA SER A 17 11.17 -19.95 -9.65
C SER A 17 10.60 -18.56 -9.39
N GLN A 18 9.56 -18.17 -10.13
CA GLN A 18 8.85 -16.95 -9.83
C GLN A 18 8.27 -17.17 -8.43
N ALA A 19 8.95 -16.65 -7.41
CA ALA A 19 8.45 -16.64 -6.06
C ALA A 19 7.21 -15.76 -6.08
N GLN A 20 6.06 -16.41 -6.20
CA GLN A 20 4.75 -15.78 -6.18
C GLN A 20 4.60 -15.14 -4.80
N ALA A 21 4.46 -13.82 -4.75
CA ALA A 21 4.44 -13.06 -3.52
C ALA A 21 3.60 -11.81 -3.73
N VAL A 22 2.74 -11.49 -2.76
CA VAL A 22 1.89 -10.31 -2.84
C VAL A 22 2.80 -9.10 -2.97
N SER A 23 2.60 -8.32 -4.01
CA SER A 23 3.31 -7.04 -4.15
C SER A 23 2.59 -5.99 -3.33
N TRP A 24 3.34 -5.16 -2.61
CA TRP A 24 2.78 -4.13 -1.76
C TRP A 24 3.47 -2.79 -1.97
N ARG A 25 2.71 -1.70 -1.82
CA ARG A 25 3.19 -0.33 -1.97
C ARG A 25 2.51 0.60 -0.98
N ILE A 26 3.23 1.63 -0.54
CA ILE A 26 2.74 2.68 0.34
C ILE A 26 3.03 4.05 -0.29
N PHE A 27 1.98 4.82 -0.56
CA PHE A 27 2.09 6.19 -1.07
C PHE A 27 1.82 7.20 0.04
N GLY A 28 2.77 8.11 0.25
CA GLY A 28 2.60 9.24 1.17
C GLY A 28 1.88 10.44 0.54
N ALA A 29 1.90 11.56 1.25
CA ALA A 29 1.14 12.75 0.88
C ALA A 29 1.70 13.54 -0.33
N CYS A 30 2.97 13.37 -0.70
CA CYS A 30 3.68 14.42 -1.45
C CYS A 30 4.14 14.05 -2.87
N LYS A 31 4.27 12.76 -3.18
CA LYS A 31 4.80 12.32 -4.48
C LYS A 31 3.97 11.17 -5.02
N ASN A 32 3.77 11.14 -6.33
CA ASN A 32 3.18 10.00 -7.05
C ASN A 32 4.23 8.88 -7.26
N THR A 33 4.94 8.54 -6.19
CA THR A 33 5.93 7.46 -6.13
C THR A 33 5.82 6.81 -4.75
N PRO A 34 5.85 5.47 -4.66
CA PRO A 34 5.77 4.79 -3.37
C PRO A 34 6.95 5.19 -2.49
N VAL A 35 6.65 5.47 -1.21
CA VAL A 35 7.66 5.72 -0.17
C VAL A 35 8.27 4.39 0.29
N HIS A 36 7.45 3.35 0.30
CA HIS A 36 7.87 1.97 0.53
C HIS A 36 7.19 1.05 -0.48
N GLU A 37 7.91 0.04 -0.93
CA GLU A 37 7.37 -1.05 -1.73
C GLU A 37 8.16 -2.34 -1.54
N GLY A 38 7.53 -3.47 -1.87
CA GLY A 38 8.18 -4.76 -1.80
C GLY A 38 7.26 -5.91 -2.16
N THR A 39 7.68 -7.10 -1.77
CA THR A 39 6.91 -8.34 -1.91
C THR A 39 6.82 -9.06 -0.57
N TYR A 40 5.72 -9.76 -0.31
CA TYR A 40 5.52 -10.52 0.91
C TYR A 40 4.87 -11.88 0.60
N GLN A 41 5.42 -12.96 1.16
CA GLN A 41 4.83 -14.28 1.08
C GLN A 41 3.62 -14.33 2.02
N ALA A 42 2.43 -14.10 1.47
CA ALA A 42 1.23 -13.93 2.28
C ALA A 42 0.68 -15.27 2.78
N ASP A 43 0.24 -15.32 4.04
CA ASP A 43 -0.70 -16.37 4.46
C ASP A 43 -2.10 -15.95 3.99
N LEU A 44 -2.61 -16.58 2.92
CA LEU A 44 -3.90 -16.22 2.31
C LEU A 44 -5.10 -16.48 3.23
N THR A 45 -4.91 -17.15 4.37
CA THR A 45 -5.95 -17.32 5.40
C THR A 45 -6.07 -16.12 6.33
N LYS A 46 -5.08 -15.21 6.31
CA LYS A 46 -5.11 -13.97 7.09
C LYS A 46 -5.75 -12.84 6.30
N SER A 47 -6.35 -11.92 7.05
CA SER A 47 -6.92 -10.71 6.47
C SER A 47 -5.82 -9.79 5.94
N VAL A 48 -6.18 -8.93 5.00
CA VAL A 48 -5.32 -7.89 4.44
C VAL A 48 -4.82 -6.96 5.54
N GLY A 49 -5.66 -6.66 6.53
CA GLY A 49 -5.29 -5.89 7.69
C GLY A 49 -4.18 -6.55 8.50
N ALA A 50 -4.35 -7.81 8.88
CA ALA A 50 -3.34 -8.56 9.63
C ALA A 50 -2.02 -8.67 8.86
N LEU A 51 -2.09 -8.99 7.56
CA LEU A 51 -0.90 -9.05 6.71
C LEU A 51 -0.24 -7.69 6.52
N SER A 52 -1.00 -6.59 6.50
CA SER A 52 -0.44 -5.24 6.42
C SER A 52 0.41 -4.92 7.66
N LEU A 53 -0.07 -5.29 8.86
CA LEU A 53 0.71 -5.10 10.09
C LEU A 53 2.01 -5.90 10.07
N GLU A 54 1.95 -7.17 9.64
CA GLU A 54 3.15 -8.00 9.49
C GLU A 54 4.16 -7.41 8.50
N ILE A 55 3.66 -6.88 7.36
CA ILE A 55 4.49 -6.18 6.38
C ILE A 55 5.13 -4.95 7.02
N PHE A 56 4.39 -4.15 7.78
CA PHE A 56 4.92 -2.95 8.42
C PHE A 56 5.98 -3.30 9.48
N ASP A 57 5.71 -4.28 10.34
CA ASP A 57 6.64 -4.76 11.36
C ASP A 57 7.93 -5.29 10.74
N ALA A 58 7.82 -6.17 9.73
CA ALA A 58 8.97 -6.77 9.05
C ALA A 58 9.85 -5.73 8.36
N ASN A 59 9.25 -4.63 7.89
CA ASN A 59 9.95 -3.55 7.19
C ASN A 59 10.25 -2.33 8.07
N LYS A 60 9.96 -2.41 9.38
CA LYS A 60 10.14 -1.31 10.35
C LYS A 60 9.44 -0.01 9.93
N ILE A 61 8.27 -0.13 9.32
CA ILE A 61 7.44 1.00 8.91
C ILE A 61 6.60 1.41 10.12
N PRO A 62 6.76 2.63 10.67
CA PRO A 62 5.99 3.04 11.82
C PRO A 62 4.52 3.19 11.45
N TYR A 63 3.64 2.68 12.30
CA TYR A 63 2.19 2.77 12.13
C TYR A 63 1.46 2.93 13.47
N VAL A 64 0.23 3.42 13.41
CA VAL A 64 -0.73 3.43 14.52
C VAL A 64 -2.05 2.87 14.00
N GLY A 65 -2.55 1.81 14.63
CA GLY A 65 -3.81 1.17 14.25
C GLY A 65 -3.83 -0.32 14.57
N SER A 66 -4.79 -1.02 13.96
CA SER A 66 -5.01 -2.45 14.11
C SER A 66 -5.38 -3.07 12.75
N ALA A 67 -5.70 -4.37 12.73
CA ALA A 67 -6.07 -5.05 11.49
C ALA A 67 -7.39 -4.49 10.90
N GLU A 68 -8.27 -3.95 11.73
CA GLU A 68 -9.53 -3.33 11.31
C GLU A 68 -9.30 -2.01 10.59
N GLY A 69 -8.25 -1.26 10.91
CA GLY A 69 -7.99 0.04 10.33
C GLY A 69 -6.69 0.65 10.81
N ILE A 70 -6.05 1.42 9.92
CA ILE A 70 -4.77 2.05 10.17
C ILE A 70 -4.96 3.56 10.16
N ASN A 71 -4.71 4.19 11.31
CA ASN A 71 -4.85 5.63 11.50
C ASN A 71 -3.62 6.38 11.00
N SER A 72 -2.43 5.79 11.15
CA SER A 72 -1.17 6.38 10.72
C SER A 72 -0.25 5.33 10.11
N ILE A 73 0.40 5.68 9.01
CA ILE A 73 1.55 4.99 8.43
C ILE A 73 2.61 6.08 8.23
N ILE A 74 3.89 5.74 8.32
CA ILE A 74 5.03 6.69 8.13
C ILE A 74 4.90 7.95 9.01
N ASN A 75 4.36 7.79 10.22
CA ASN A 75 4.08 8.87 11.18
C ASN A 75 3.20 9.99 10.60
N SER A 76 2.26 9.66 9.71
CA SER A 76 1.29 10.63 9.20
C SER A 76 0.45 11.23 10.34
N PRO A 77 -0.02 12.48 10.20
CA PRO A 77 -0.93 13.10 11.16
C PRO A 77 -2.23 12.31 11.36
N ILE A 78 -2.83 12.47 12.54
CA ILE A 78 -4.09 11.85 12.94
C ILE A 78 -5.00 12.86 13.64
N GLY A 79 -6.30 12.59 13.69
CA GLY A 79 -7.26 13.45 14.39
C GLY A 79 -7.35 14.83 13.75
N LEU A 80 -7.26 15.90 14.55
CA LEU A 80 -7.34 17.26 14.03
C LEU A 80 -6.11 17.65 13.18
N ASP A 81 -4.95 17.04 13.43
CA ASP A 81 -3.73 17.33 12.68
C ASP A 81 -3.78 16.78 11.25
N SER A 82 -4.74 15.89 10.93
CA SER A 82 -5.00 15.39 9.58
C SER A 82 -6.09 16.18 8.84
N ILE A 83 -6.55 17.31 9.39
CA ILE A 83 -7.48 18.21 8.71
C ILE A 83 -6.72 19.38 8.11
N GLU A 84 -6.94 19.62 6.82
CA GLU A 84 -6.52 20.83 6.11
C GLU A 84 -7.72 21.77 5.99
N VAL A 85 -7.61 22.98 6.54
CA VAL A 85 -8.60 24.04 6.32
C VAL A 85 -8.18 24.82 5.08
N VAL A 86 -8.91 24.66 3.99
CA VAL A 86 -8.61 25.29 2.69
C VAL A 86 -9.22 26.69 2.63
N SER A 87 -10.43 26.85 3.18
CA SER A 87 -11.14 28.13 3.32
C SER A 87 -12.25 28.01 4.37
N ASP A 88 -13.00 29.09 4.61
CA ASP A 88 -14.16 29.10 5.52
C ASP A 88 -15.27 28.10 5.14
N THR A 89 -15.30 27.63 3.88
CA THR A 89 -16.33 26.69 3.37
C THR A 89 -15.75 25.41 2.80
N GLU A 90 -14.43 25.20 2.86
CA GLU A 90 -13.76 24.02 2.30
C GLU A 90 -12.71 23.49 3.27
N LEU A 91 -12.81 22.21 3.60
CA LEU A 91 -11.78 21.47 4.32
C LEU A 91 -11.51 20.13 3.64
N ARG A 92 -10.33 19.57 3.90
CA ARG A 92 -9.98 18.22 3.49
C ARG A 92 -9.61 17.41 4.72
N ALA A 93 -10.26 16.27 4.87
CA ALA A 93 -9.97 15.32 5.95
C ALA A 93 -9.10 14.20 5.40
N TYR A 94 -7.90 14.05 5.95
CA TYR A 94 -6.92 13.07 5.49
C TYR A 94 -6.91 11.81 6.35
N GLY A 95 -6.64 10.68 5.70
CA GLY A 95 -6.55 9.35 6.30
C GLY A 95 -5.92 8.34 5.34
N TRP A 96 -5.97 7.07 5.70
CA TRP A 96 -5.39 5.99 4.90
C TRP A 96 -6.46 5.17 4.21
N CYS A 97 -6.30 5.01 2.90
CA CYS A 97 -7.12 4.11 2.10
C CYS A 97 -6.25 3.00 1.52
N TYR A 98 -6.89 1.91 1.12
CA TYR A 98 -6.20 0.78 0.52
C TYR A 98 -6.93 0.27 -0.73
N THR A 99 -6.17 -0.36 -1.63
CA THR A 99 -6.71 -1.09 -2.77
C THR A 99 -6.07 -2.46 -2.88
N ILE A 100 -6.81 -3.38 -3.49
CA ILE A 100 -6.31 -4.67 -3.94
C ILE A 100 -6.49 -4.73 -5.45
N ASN A 101 -5.40 -4.96 -6.18
CA ASN A 101 -5.39 -4.98 -7.64
C ASN A 101 -5.99 -3.70 -8.25
N GLY A 102 -5.74 -2.55 -7.62
CA GLY A 102 -6.23 -1.24 -8.06
C GLY A 102 -7.71 -0.98 -7.79
N LYS A 103 -8.40 -1.87 -7.07
CA LYS A 103 -9.80 -1.69 -6.65
C LYS A 103 -9.88 -1.46 -5.15
N GLN A 104 -10.58 -0.41 -4.74
CA GLN A 104 -10.86 -0.13 -3.34
C GLN A 104 -12.02 -1.02 -2.85
N PRO A 105 -11.82 -1.86 -1.82
CA PRO A 105 -12.91 -2.62 -1.22
C PRO A 105 -13.89 -1.71 -0.47
N THR A 106 -15.13 -2.17 -0.30
CA THR A 106 -16.14 -1.49 0.52
C THR A 106 -16.02 -1.83 2.01
N GLU A 107 -15.35 -2.94 2.29
CA GLU A 107 -15.17 -3.50 3.62
C GLU A 107 -13.83 -3.09 4.23
N MET A 108 -13.77 -3.16 5.56
CA MET A 108 -12.55 -2.93 6.32
C MET A 108 -11.49 -4.01 6.01
N PRO A 109 -10.19 -3.67 6.10
CA PRO A 109 -9.10 -4.57 5.74
C PRO A 109 -9.05 -5.86 6.57
N ASP A 110 -9.67 -5.92 7.75
CA ASP A 110 -9.79 -7.15 8.55
C ASP A 110 -10.79 -8.16 7.98
N LYS A 111 -11.69 -7.73 7.09
CA LYS A 111 -12.69 -8.60 6.46
C LYS A 111 -12.26 -9.14 5.09
N ILE A 112 -11.29 -8.50 4.47
CA ILE A 112 -10.81 -8.87 3.14
C ILE A 112 -9.58 -9.77 3.24
N HIS A 113 -9.48 -10.74 2.34
CA HIS A 113 -8.36 -11.66 2.22
C HIS A 113 -7.79 -11.58 0.80
N PHE A 114 -6.48 -11.78 0.65
CA PHE A 114 -5.91 -11.98 -0.67
C PHE A 114 -6.43 -13.29 -1.28
N LYS A 115 -6.68 -13.27 -2.59
CA LYS A 115 -7.14 -14.44 -3.34
C LYS A 115 -5.99 -15.19 -3.99
N SER A 116 -4.88 -14.50 -4.22
CA SER A 116 -3.69 -15.05 -4.85
C SER A 116 -2.42 -14.41 -4.27
N GLN A 117 -1.31 -15.14 -4.37
CA GLN A 117 0.02 -14.56 -4.13
C GLN A 117 0.39 -13.51 -5.17
N ASP A 118 -0.29 -13.42 -6.32
CA ASP A 118 -0.02 -12.38 -7.32
C ASP A 118 -0.79 -11.06 -7.06
N ASP A 119 -1.59 -11.01 -6.00
CA ASP A 119 -2.37 -9.81 -5.67
C ASP A 119 -1.46 -8.62 -5.34
N LYS A 120 -2.00 -7.42 -5.55
CA LYS A 120 -1.30 -6.16 -5.36
C LYS A 120 -1.99 -5.31 -4.30
N LEU A 121 -1.33 -5.11 -3.17
CA LEU A 121 -1.79 -4.21 -2.12
C LEU A 121 -1.22 -2.81 -2.33
N THR A 122 -2.08 -1.80 -2.30
CA THR A 122 -1.61 -0.40 -2.21
C THR A 122 -2.28 0.25 -1.02
N TRP A 123 -1.49 0.72 -0.06
CA TRP A 123 -1.90 1.71 0.92
C TRP A 123 -1.52 3.10 0.41
N PHE A 124 -2.39 4.08 0.59
CA PHE A 124 -2.10 5.45 0.17
C PHE A 124 -2.76 6.45 1.10
N TYR A 125 -2.02 7.50 1.44
CA TYR A 125 -2.58 8.62 2.17
C TYR A 125 -3.52 9.37 1.24
N ALA A 126 -4.72 9.64 1.72
CA ALA A 126 -5.83 10.09 0.92
C ALA A 126 -6.64 11.15 1.67
N TYR A 127 -7.48 11.88 0.94
CA TYR A 127 -8.41 12.85 1.51
C TYR A 127 -9.85 12.60 1.08
N SER A 128 -10.76 13.17 1.84
CA SER A 128 -12.13 13.51 1.42
C SER A 128 -12.30 15.02 1.54
N THR A 129 -12.99 15.63 0.59
CA THR A 129 -13.26 17.08 0.61
C THR A 129 -14.63 17.32 1.21
N ASN A 130 -14.75 18.23 2.17
CA ASN A 130 -16.03 18.84 2.51
C ASN A 130 -16.06 20.25 1.95
N LYS A 131 -17.00 20.54 1.05
CA LYS A 131 -17.20 21.87 0.49
C LYS A 131 -18.66 22.25 0.61
N ASN A 132 -18.95 23.40 1.24
CA ASN A 132 -20.32 23.86 1.50
C ASN A 132 -21.19 22.79 2.22
N ASN A 133 -20.62 22.06 3.18
CA ASN A 133 -21.24 20.95 3.91
C ASN A 133 -21.50 19.68 3.07
N GLU A 134 -20.99 19.58 1.84
CA GLU A 134 -21.09 18.38 1.01
C GLU A 134 -19.75 17.64 0.97
N TRP A 135 -19.78 16.32 1.21
CA TRP A 135 -18.60 15.47 1.19
C TRP A 135 -18.41 14.78 -0.16
N THR A 136 -17.22 14.98 -0.75
CA THR A 136 -16.79 14.43 -2.05
C THR A 136 -15.39 13.82 -1.96
N ASP A 137 -14.91 13.30 -3.09
CA ASP A 137 -13.51 12.87 -3.29
C ASP A 137 -13.04 11.73 -2.37
N TYR A 138 -13.95 10.93 -1.84
CA TYR A 138 -13.63 9.85 -0.88
C TYR A 138 -12.47 8.97 -1.36
N CYS A 139 -11.40 8.94 -0.56
CA CYS A 139 -10.16 8.23 -0.87
C CYS A 139 -9.44 8.72 -2.14
N SER A 140 -9.38 10.04 -2.35
CA SER A 140 -8.53 10.63 -3.39
C SER A 140 -7.08 10.71 -2.90
N PRO A 141 -6.07 10.27 -3.68
CA PRO A 141 -4.69 10.30 -3.25
C PRO A 141 -4.20 11.70 -2.87
N ALA A 142 -3.61 11.83 -1.69
CA ALA A 142 -3.15 13.10 -1.14
C ALA A 142 -2.10 13.79 -2.01
N TYR A 143 -1.27 13.01 -2.72
CA TYR A 143 -0.25 13.53 -3.64
C TYR A 143 -0.80 14.23 -4.89
N TRP A 144 -2.12 14.19 -5.13
CA TRP A 144 -2.74 15.03 -6.16
C TRP A 144 -2.82 16.50 -5.76
N ILE A 145 -3.00 16.76 -4.46
CA ILE A 145 -3.00 18.10 -3.88
C ILE A 145 -1.61 18.46 -3.38
N ALA A 146 -0.92 17.49 -2.75
CA ALA A 146 0.36 17.67 -2.08
C ALA A 146 0.33 18.87 -1.12
N ALA A 147 -0.64 18.88 -0.22
CA ALA A 147 -0.91 20.00 0.68
C ALA A 147 0.35 20.43 1.45
N ASP A 148 0.58 21.74 1.49
CA ASP A 148 1.71 22.39 2.16
C ASP A 148 1.89 21.95 3.62
N GLN A 149 0.79 21.63 4.31
CA GLN A 149 0.79 21.13 5.69
C GLN A 149 1.58 19.83 5.86
N PHE A 150 1.70 19.00 4.82
CA PHE A 150 2.35 17.70 4.88
C PHE A 150 3.65 17.63 4.08
N CYS A 151 3.86 18.55 3.13
CA CYS A 151 4.86 18.42 2.07
C CYS A 151 5.94 19.50 2.05
N LYS A 152 5.96 20.38 3.05
CA LYS A 152 7.01 21.38 3.25
C LYS A 152 8.29 20.81 3.86
#